data_AF-I3Z8G4-F1
#
_entry.id   AF-I3Z8G4-F1
#
_cell.length_a   1.000
_cell.length_b   1.000
_cell.length_c   1.000
_cell.angle_alpha   90.00
_cell.angle_beta   90.00
_cell.angle_gamma   90.00
#
_symmetry.space_group_name_H-M   'P 1'
#
loop_
_entity.id
_entity.type
_entity.pdbx_description
1 polymer ?
#
loop_
_entity_poly.entity_id
_entity_poly.type
_entity_poly.pdbx_seq_one_letter_code
_entity_poly.pdbx_strand_id
1 'polypeptide(L)'
;MVGNVIQANAQKKISEENFIEPISVFENAKITNVGSTTYSISEFINIEKELTFDSVDGANTNLGFSKDNYWLKFSLTNSSEKPLSLYFETGRPITDIVELHQVTANGNIFSQVSGDLIPFEERPTNHRKIIFPIELEANTTQDFYVQY
;
A
#
# COMPACT_ATOMS: atom_id res chain seq x y z
N MET A 1 36.00 37.56 -0.40
CA MET A 1 34.60 37.98 -0.66
C MET A 1 33.70 36.89 -0.12
N VAL A 2 32.90 37.17 0.90
CA VAL A 2 31.91 36.21 1.42
C VAL A 2 30.61 36.50 0.67
N GLY A 3 30.11 35.52 -0.09
CA GLY A 3 28.89 35.67 -0.86
C GLY A 3 27.68 35.78 0.07
N ASN A 4 26.75 36.68 -0.24
CA ASN A 4 25.48 36.76 0.46
C ASN A 4 24.66 35.50 0.17
N VAL A 5 24.27 34.76 1.22
CA VAL A 5 23.30 33.68 1.11
C VAL A 5 21.92 34.29 1.30
N ILE A 6 21.06 34.20 0.28
CA ILE A 6 19.65 34.56 0.43
C ILE A 6 18.92 33.32 0.95
N GLN A 7 18.33 33.44 2.14
CA GLN A 7 17.44 32.43 2.70
C GLN A 7 16.01 32.99 2.71
N ALA A 8 15.09 32.27 2.07
CA ALA A 8 13.67 32.57 2.10
C ALA A 8 12.92 31.35 2.65
N ASN A 9 12.14 31.55 3.71
CA ASN A 9 11.33 30.50 4.34
C ASN A 9 9.87 30.96 4.41
N ALA A 10 8.94 30.01 4.28
CA ALA A 10 7.52 30.21 4.59
C ALA A 10 7.04 29.03 5.44
N GLN A 11 6.13 29.30 6.38
CA GLN A 11 5.46 28.27 7.18
C GLN A 11 3.95 28.48 7.06
N LYS A 12 3.21 27.38 6.90
CA LYS A 12 1.74 27.37 6.93
C LYS A 12 1.29 26.65 8.19
N LYS A 13 0.39 27.26 8.95
CA LYS A 13 -0.32 26.59 10.04
C LYS A 13 -1.29 25.57 9.43
N ILE A 14 -1.05 24.29 9.69
CA ILE A 14 -2.02 23.22 9.42
C ILE A 14 -2.88 23.12 10.68
N SER A 15 -4.21 23.15 10.55
CA SER A 15 -5.10 22.90 11.68
C SER A 15 -4.98 21.42 12.07
N GLU A 16 -4.74 21.14 13.35
CA GLU A 16 -4.64 19.78 13.90
C GLU A 16 -5.88 18.93 13.60
N GLU A 17 -7.03 19.56 13.36
CA GLU A 17 -8.30 18.91 13.01
C GLU A 17 -8.26 18.02 11.76
N ASN A 18 -7.20 18.06 10.96
CA ASN A 18 -7.08 17.27 9.71
C ASN A 18 -5.85 16.35 9.66
N PHE A 19 -5.08 16.22 10.74
CA PHE A 19 -3.93 15.31 10.75
C PHE A 19 -4.39 13.91 11.17
N ILE A 20 -4.53 13.01 10.20
CA ILE A 20 -4.73 11.58 10.46
C ILE A 20 -3.33 10.99 10.64
N GLU A 21 -3.04 10.51 11.85
CA GLU A 21 -1.83 9.75 12.12
C GLU A 21 -1.73 8.56 11.15
N PRO A 22 -0.53 8.22 10.63
CA PRO A 22 -0.35 7.07 9.77
C PRO A 22 -0.90 5.81 10.43
N ILE A 23 -1.84 5.13 9.77
CA ILE A 23 -2.34 3.84 10.24
C ILE A 23 -1.28 2.81 9.89
N SER A 24 -0.62 2.27 10.92
CA SER A 24 0.29 1.14 10.74
C SER A 24 -0.51 -0.09 10.34
N VAL A 25 -0.27 -0.62 9.14
CA VAL A 25 -0.87 -1.88 8.69
C VAL A 25 -0.14 -3.11 9.21
N PHE A 26 1.10 -2.95 9.70
CA PHE A 26 1.99 -4.07 10.00
C PHE A 26 1.46 -5.00 11.09
N GLU A 27 0.74 -4.46 12.07
CA GLU A 27 0.20 -5.25 13.20
C GLU A 27 -0.79 -6.31 12.76
N ASN A 28 -1.48 -6.11 11.63
CA ASN A 28 -2.47 -7.04 11.09
C ASN A 28 -2.08 -7.59 9.71
N ALA A 29 -0.89 -7.25 9.23
CA ALA A 29 -0.42 -7.69 7.93
C ALA A 29 0.24 -9.07 8.01
N LYS A 30 -0.07 -9.89 7.01
CA LYS A 30 0.47 -11.23 6.84
C LYS A 30 1.05 -11.35 5.44
N ILE A 31 2.16 -12.05 5.29
CA ILE A 31 2.83 -12.22 4.00
C ILE A 31 3.09 -13.69 3.71
N THR A 32 3.01 -14.07 2.44
CA THR A 32 3.36 -15.41 1.97
C THR A 32 4.21 -15.32 0.70
N ASN A 33 5.13 -16.26 0.54
CA ASN A 33 5.93 -16.45 -0.66
C ASN A 33 5.32 -17.61 -1.46
N VAL A 34 4.89 -17.34 -2.69
CA VAL A 34 4.30 -18.36 -3.59
C VAL A 34 5.27 -18.82 -4.69
N GLY A 35 6.55 -18.50 -4.54
CA GLY A 35 7.62 -18.84 -5.47
C GLY A 35 7.43 -18.17 -6.83
N SER A 36 7.77 -18.87 -7.91
CA SER A 36 7.64 -18.34 -9.27
C SER A 36 6.20 -18.29 -9.81
N THR A 37 5.20 -18.70 -9.03
CA THR A 37 3.81 -18.77 -9.49
C THR A 37 3.14 -17.41 -9.42
N THR A 38 2.54 -16.99 -10.53
CA THR A 38 1.70 -15.79 -10.58
C THR A 38 0.24 -16.22 -10.47
N TYR A 39 -0.48 -15.63 -9.51
CA TYR A 39 -1.92 -15.82 -9.35
C TYR A 39 -2.64 -14.52 -9.72
N SER A 40 -3.81 -14.61 -10.31
CA SER A 40 -4.77 -13.51 -10.26
C SER A 40 -5.34 -13.37 -8.84
N ILE A 41 -5.89 -12.21 -8.49
CA ILE A 41 -6.55 -11.99 -7.20
C ILE A 41 -7.64 -13.03 -6.90
N SER A 42 -8.45 -13.41 -7.90
CA SER A 42 -9.52 -14.39 -7.71
C SER A 42 -8.96 -15.79 -7.43
N GLU A 43 -7.87 -16.18 -8.09
CA GLU A 43 -7.18 -17.45 -7.80
C GLU A 43 -6.55 -17.43 -6.42
N PHE A 44 -5.87 -16.33 -6.06
CA PHE A 44 -5.21 -16.18 -4.77
C PHE A 44 -6.20 -16.32 -3.60
N ILE A 45 -7.35 -15.63 -3.66
CA ILE A 45 -8.42 -15.73 -2.65
C ILE A 45 -8.94 -17.16 -2.49
N ASN A 46 -8.98 -17.95 -3.57
CA ASN A 46 -9.44 -19.33 -3.50
C ASN A 46 -8.42 -20.25 -2.79
N ILE A 47 -7.11 -20.01 -2.99
CA ILE A 47 -6.06 -20.86 -2.44
C ILE A 47 -5.49 -20.37 -1.10
N GLU A 48 -5.76 -19.13 -0.68
CA GLU A 48 -5.07 -18.54 0.47
C GLU A 48 -5.23 -19.34 1.76
N LYS A 49 -6.30 -20.13 1.89
CA LYS A 49 -6.54 -20.98 3.07
C LYS A 49 -5.57 -22.16 3.15
N GLU A 50 -4.93 -22.51 2.04
CA GLU A 50 -3.97 -23.59 1.91
C GLU A 50 -2.52 -23.09 2.05
N LEU A 51 -2.31 -21.77 2.03
CA LEU A 51 -1.00 -21.15 2.13
C LEU A 51 -0.57 -20.92 3.58
N THR A 52 0.74 -20.95 3.81
CA THR A 52 1.34 -20.55 5.08
C THR A 52 1.70 -19.07 5.02
N PHE A 53 1.33 -18.34 6.08
CA PHE A 53 1.60 -16.91 6.19
C PHE A 53 2.50 -16.62 7.38
N ASP A 54 3.46 -15.74 7.14
CA ASP A 54 4.32 -15.16 8.17
C ASP A 54 3.77 -13.78 8.60
N SER A 55 4.03 -13.41 9.85
CA SER A 55 3.77 -12.05 10.33
C SER A 55 4.75 -11.06 9.71
N VAL A 56 4.32 -9.80 9.57
CA VAL A 56 5.21 -8.73 9.11
C VAL A 56 5.79 -8.00 10.33
N ASP A 57 7.08 -8.21 10.60
CA ASP A 57 7.79 -7.70 11.79
C ASP A 57 7.92 -6.16 11.88
N GLY A 58 7.45 -5.42 10.87
CA GLY A 58 7.32 -3.97 10.90
C GLY A 58 7.76 -3.29 9.61
N ALA A 59 7.91 -1.96 9.64
CA ALA A 59 8.27 -1.15 8.47
C ALA A 59 9.61 -1.51 7.80
N ASN A 60 10.45 -2.29 8.48
CA ASN A 60 11.76 -2.70 7.98
C ASN A 60 11.79 -4.15 7.48
N THR A 61 10.64 -4.83 7.36
CA THR A 61 10.58 -6.17 6.75
C THR A 61 11.19 -6.09 5.35
N ASN A 62 12.27 -6.86 5.15
CA ASN A 62 13.06 -6.84 3.94
C ASN A 62 13.04 -8.23 3.31
N LEU A 63 12.35 -8.36 2.18
CA LEU A 63 12.26 -9.60 1.41
C LEU A 63 13.54 -9.90 0.61
N GLY A 64 14.50 -8.96 0.60
CA GLY A 64 15.69 -9.04 -0.23
C GLY A 64 15.39 -8.87 -1.72
N PHE A 65 16.39 -9.16 -2.56
CA PHE A 65 16.18 -9.31 -3.98
C PHE A 65 15.77 -10.75 -4.27
N SER A 66 14.57 -10.94 -4.80
CA SER A 66 14.02 -12.24 -5.16
C SER A 66 13.33 -12.15 -6.51
N LYS A 67 13.18 -13.32 -7.17
CA LYS A 67 12.30 -13.48 -8.33
C LYS A 67 10.96 -14.13 -7.96
N ASP A 68 10.79 -14.44 -6.67
CA ASP A 68 9.56 -15.01 -6.17
C ASP A 68 8.47 -13.93 -6.09
N ASN A 69 7.23 -14.38 -6.28
CA ASN A 69 6.05 -13.56 -6.08
C ASN A 69 5.67 -13.61 -4.60
N TYR A 70 5.44 -12.44 -4.02
CA TYR A 70 5.00 -12.32 -2.64
C TYR A 70 3.59 -11.74 -2.58
N TRP A 71 2.80 -12.27 -1.66
CA TRP A 71 1.47 -11.77 -1.37
C TRP A 71 1.38 -11.29 0.06
N LEU A 72 1.18 -9.99 0.23
CA LEU A 72 0.82 -9.37 1.50
C LEU A 72 -0.70 -9.27 1.59
N LYS A 73 -1.27 -9.54 2.76
CA LYS A 73 -2.68 -9.28 3.04
C LYS A 73 -2.88 -8.60 4.38
N PHE A 74 -3.87 -7.73 4.45
CA PHE A 74 -4.28 -7.03 5.66
C PHE A 74 -5.71 -6.52 5.51
N SER A 75 -6.33 -6.08 6.61
CA SER A 75 -7.66 -5.46 6.59
C SER A 75 -7.59 -4.08 7.25
N LEU A 76 -8.36 -3.13 6.73
CA LEU A 76 -8.54 -1.81 7.33
C LEU A 76 -10.01 -1.60 7.70
N THR A 77 -10.25 -1.06 8.89
CA THR A 77 -11.59 -0.72 9.37
C THR A 77 -11.73 0.79 9.44
N ASN A 78 -12.75 1.34 8.79
CA ASN A 78 -13.19 2.71 8.98
C ASN A 78 -14.39 2.71 9.93
N SER A 79 -14.17 3.02 11.21
CA SER A 79 -15.22 3.11 12.23
C SER A 79 -15.90 4.48 12.30
N SER A 80 -15.67 5.36 11.32
CA SER A 80 -16.27 6.69 11.29
C SER A 80 -17.51 6.71 10.39
N GLU A 81 -18.36 7.72 10.62
CA GLU A 81 -19.59 7.95 9.83
C GLU A 81 -19.32 8.54 8.43
N LYS A 82 -18.06 8.74 8.05
CA LYS A 82 -17.67 9.33 6.76
C LYS A 82 -16.65 8.43 6.06
N PRO A 83 -16.62 8.42 4.71
CA PRO A 83 -15.54 7.78 3.98
C PRO A 83 -14.18 8.39 4.35
N LEU A 84 -13.14 7.56 4.36
CA LEU A 84 -11.75 7.99 4.58
C LEU A 84 -10.96 7.81 3.30
N SER A 85 -10.37 8.89 2.80
CA SER A 85 -9.39 8.85 1.70
C SER A 85 -7.98 8.76 2.28
N LEU A 86 -7.27 7.69 1.97
CA LEU A 86 -5.93 7.41 2.48
C LEU A 86 -4.96 7.18 1.32
N TYR A 87 -3.67 7.24 1.64
CA TYR A 87 -2.59 6.88 0.72
C TYR A 87 -1.83 5.70 1.31
N PHE A 88 -1.87 4.57 0.61
CA PHE A 88 -1.14 3.38 0.97
C PHE A 88 0.23 3.40 0.27
N GLU A 89 1.29 3.63 1.04
CA GLU A 89 2.68 3.56 0.58
C GLU A 89 3.22 2.16 0.86
N THR A 90 3.84 1.53 -0.15
CA THR A 90 4.48 0.22 0.01
C THR A 90 5.69 0.05 -0.88
N GLY A 91 6.44 -1.05 -0.70
CA GLY A 91 7.57 -1.43 -1.53
C GLY A 91 8.73 -0.45 -1.49
N ARG A 92 9.80 -0.78 -2.20
CA ARG A 92 10.88 0.18 -2.46
C ARG A 92 10.65 0.80 -3.83
N PRO A 93 11.14 2.02 -4.10
CA PRO A 93 11.01 2.64 -5.43
C PRO A 93 11.57 1.80 -6.59
N ILE A 94 12.45 0.85 -6.30
CA ILE A 94 13.08 -0.06 -7.27
C ILE A 94 12.30 -1.38 -7.46
N THR A 95 11.14 -1.55 -6.84
CA THR A 95 10.31 -2.75 -7.04
C THR A 95 9.67 -2.68 -8.42
N ASP A 96 9.87 -3.71 -9.24
CA ASP A 96 9.51 -3.73 -10.66
C ASP A 96 8.01 -3.45 -10.91
N ILE A 97 7.14 -4.28 -10.33
CA ILE A 97 5.68 -4.18 -10.43
C ILE A 97 5.08 -4.47 -9.05
N VAL A 98 4.07 -3.70 -8.67
CA VAL A 98 3.26 -3.92 -7.48
C VAL A 98 1.81 -3.73 -7.86
N GLU A 99 0.98 -4.73 -7.56
CA GLU A 99 -0.47 -4.64 -7.74
C GLU A 99 -1.17 -4.62 -6.37
N LEU A 100 -1.99 -3.60 -6.14
CA LEU A 100 -2.85 -3.49 -4.97
C LEU A 100 -4.27 -3.89 -5.37
N HIS A 101 -4.84 -4.85 -4.66
CA HIS A 101 -6.25 -5.23 -4.75
C HIS A 101 -6.97 -4.84 -3.47
N GLN A 102 -8.06 -4.11 -3.62
CA GLN A 102 -8.98 -3.73 -2.56
C GLN A 102 -10.28 -4.51 -2.73
N VAL A 103 -10.66 -5.28 -1.72
CA VAL A 103 -11.92 -6.03 -1.65
C VAL A 103 -12.84 -5.33 -0.67
N THR A 104 -13.92 -4.74 -1.19
CA THR A 104 -14.92 -4.03 -0.38
C THR A 104 -15.79 -5.00 0.40
N ALA A 105 -16.53 -4.48 1.39
CA ALA A 105 -17.43 -5.28 2.23
C ALA A 105 -18.53 -6.02 1.44
N ASN A 106 -18.89 -5.54 0.25
CA ASN A 106 -19.84 -6.21 -0.66
C ASN A 106 -19.17 -7.14 -1.68
N GLY A 107 -17.85 -7.34 -1.59
CA GLY A 107 -17.08 -8.26 -2.43
C GLY A 107 -16.64 -7.71 -3.78
N ASN A 108 -16.82 -6.41 -4.05
CA ASN A 108 -16.24 -5.79 -5.25
C ASN A 108 -14.72 -5.70 -5.11
N ILE A 109 -14.02 -5.92 -6.22
CA ILE A 109 -12.55 -5.87 -6.27
C ILE A 109 -12.13 -4.69 -7.12
N PHE A 110 -11.28 -3.83 -6.55
CA PHE A 110 -10.63 -2.72 -7.25
C PHE A 110 -9.13 -2.96 -7.27
N SER A 111 -8.52 -2.94 -8.45
CA SER A 111 -7.08 -3.14 -8.63
C SER A 111 -6.39 -1.88 -9.10
N GLN A 112 -5.17 -1.66 -8.63
CA GLN A 112 -4.28 -0.59 -9.05
C GLN A 112 -2.87 -1.15 -9.23
N VAL A 113 -2.14 -0.67 -10.24
CA VAL A 113 -0.78 -1.12 -10.53
C VAL A 113 0.22 0.04 -10.45
N SER A 114 1.39 -0.20 -9.90
CA SER A 114 2.50 0.75 -9.85
C SER A 114 3.82 -0.03 -9.84
N GLY A 115 4.96 0.65 -9.76
CA GLY A 115 6.28 0.02 -9.81
C GLY A 115 7.25 0.73 -10.75
N ASP A 116 8.52 0.32 -10.70
CA ASP A 116 9.59 0.93 -11.50
C ASP A 116 9.42 0.68 -13.00
N LEU A 117 8.86 -0.47 -13.37
CA LEU A 117 8.57 -0.82 -14.77
C LEU A 117 7.27 -0.21 -15.29
N ILE A 118 6.47 0.43 -14.44
CA ILE A 118 5.23 1.10 -14.84
C ILE A 118 5.55 2.55 -15.26
N PRO A 119 5.14 3.00 -16.46
CA PRO A 119 5.33 4.37 -16.91
C PRO A 119 4.80 5.38 -15.88
N PHE A 120 5.55 6.45 -15.61
CA PHE A 120 5.23 7.39 -14.52
C PHE A 120 3.81 7.96 -14.61
N GLU A 121 3.36 8.32 -15.81
CA GLU A 121 2.02 8.87 -16.07
C GLU A 121 0.89 7.83 -15.96
N GLU A 122 1.22 6.53 -15.93
CA GLU A 122 0.25 5.44 -15.75
C GLU A 122 0.12 5.03 -14.26
N ARG A 123 0.99 5.55 -13.38
CA ARG A 123 0.93 5.26 -11.95
C ARG A 123 -0.24 6.00 -11.30
N PRO A 124 -0.92 5.40 -10.30
CA PRO A 124 -2.05 6.03 -9.60
C PRO A 124 -1.71 7.36 -8.90
N THR A 125 -0.44 7.52 -8.52
CA THR A 125 0.07 8.74 -7.89
C THR A 125 1.32 9.19 -8.62
N ASN A 126 1.38 10.48 -9.00
CA ASN A 126 2.55 11.11 -9.62
C ASN A 126 3.67 11.33 -8.59
N HIS A 127 4.24 10.23 -8.09
CA HIS A 127 5.30 10.22 -7.09
C HIS A 127 6.28 9.08 -7.34
N ARG A 128 7.55 9.27 -6.95
CA ARG A 128 8.61 8.25 -7.14
C ARG A 128 8.43 7.01 -6.27
N LYS A 129 7.69 7.15 -5.17
CA LYS A 129 7.35 6.03 -4.29
C LYS A 129 6.10 5.35 -4.83
N ILE A 130 5.97 4.07 -4.53
CA ILE A 130 4.79 3.28 -4.86
C ILE A 130 3.70 3.65 -3.84
N ILE A 131 2.79 4.51 -4.29
CA ILE A 131 1.69 5.05 -3.46
C ILE A 131 0.38 4.81 -4.19
N PHE A 132 -0.56 4.18 -3.51
CA PHE A 132 -1.90 3.91 -3.99
C PHE A 132 -2.92 4.77 -3.22
N PRO A 133 -3.73 5.61 -3.88
CA PRO A 133 -4.88 6.20 -3.25
C PRO A 133 -5.92 5.10 -2.97
N ILE A 134 -6.44 5.06 -1.75
CA ILE A 134 -7.50 4.12 -1.34
C ILE A 134 -8.63 4.87 -0.66
N GLU A 135 -9.85 4.36 -0.78
CA GLU A 135 -11.03 4.91 -0.14
C GLU A 135 -11.69 3.84 0.74
N LEU A 136 -11.85 4.13 2.03
CA LEU A 136 -12.55 3.26 2.97
C LEU A 136 -13.97 3.79 3.20
N GLU A 137 -14.97 2.99 2.84
CA GLU A 137 -16.38 3.30 3.08
C GLU A 137 -16.67 3.42 4.59
N ALA A 138 -17.60 4.31 4.96
CA ALA A 138 -17.99 4.55 6.34
C ALA A 138 -18.51 3.27 7.01
N ASN A 139 -18.09 3.02 8.25
CA ASN A 139 -18.49 1.85 9.05
C ASN A 139 -18.24 0.49 8.36
N THR A 140 -17.18 0.37 7.56
CA THR A 140 -16.82 -0.89 6.89
C THR A 140 -15.42 -1.38 7.26
N THR A 141 -15.24 -2.69 7.18
CA THR A 141 -13.92 -3.33 7.08
C THR A 141 -13.72 -3.76 5.64
N GLN A 142 -12.53 -3.50 5.10
CA GLN A 142 -12.15 -3.88 3.74
C GLN A 142 -10.84 -4.64 3.76
N ASP A 143 -10.73 -5.63 2.89
CA ASP A 143 -9.55 -6.49 2.78
C ASP A 143 -8.66 -6.01 1.64
N PHE A 144 -7.36 -6.04 1.86
CA PHE A 144 -6.35 -5.62 0.92
C PHE A 144 -5.37 -6.74 0.66
N TYR A 145 -5.02 -6.92 -0.60
CA TYR A 145 -4.02 -7.86 -1.06
C TYR A 145 -3.01 -7.11 -1.92
N VAL A 146 -1.73 -7.33 -1.68
CA VAL A 146 -0.64 -6.70 -2.44
C VAL A 146 0.24 -7.79 -3.01
N GLN A 147 0.35 -7.80 -4.32
CA GLN A 147 1.28 -8.65 -5.05
C GLN A 147 2.56 -7.87 -5.36
N TYR A 148 3.71 -8.44 -5.00
CA TYR A 148 5.06 -7.96 -5.34
C TYR A 148 5.78 -8.95 -6.24
#